data_AF-A0A8J7SGW4-F1
#
_entry.id   AF-A0A8J7SGW4-F1
#
_cell.length_a   1.000
_cell.length_b   1.000
_cell.length_c   1.000
_cell.angle_alpha   90.00
_cell.angle_beta   90.00
_cell.angle_gamma   90.00
#
_symmetry.space_group_name_H-M   'P 1'
#
loop_
_entity.id
_entity.type
_entity.pdbx_description
1 polymer ?
#
loop_
_entity_poly.entity_id
_entity_poly.type
_entity_poly.pdbx_seq_one_letter_code
_entity_poly.pdbx_strand_id
1 'polypeptide(L)'
;MTYVRWTLGILILCAYAGILAYSLPSRDIVRVLDTDVVRVAEERTDPQGKEVLVTRDQMRINTITPDGHERVYRNEDTGWSFPWYLKFDSADVAARAQNLKSTEDDPRWVIVTHYGWRMPYFSWFPNAVDLERAEGPDQELTPWFNIVFVTVLTLALITLWRLAQMTFRRKVDPVIDEIEEQRGALRRFWRGLWR
;
A
#
# COMPACT_ATOMS: atom_id res chain seq x y z
N MET A 1 31.77 6.11 -1.10
CA MET A 1 30.86 5.76 0.03
C MET A 1 29.64 6.68 0.11
N THR A 2 29.78 7.99 -0.09
CA THR A 2 28.65 8.95 -0.06
C THR A 2 27.55 8.60 -1.07
N TYR A 3 27.92 8.27 -2.32
CA TYR A 3 26.95 7.86 -3.34
C TYR A 3 26.16 6.60 -2.95
N VAL A 4 26.84 5.55 -2.45
CA VAL A 4 26.19 4.31 -2.00
C VAL A 4 25.15 4.58 -0.91
N ARG A 5 25.47 5.45 0.06
CA ARG A 5 24.53 5.82 1.13
C ARG A 5 23.30 6.55 0.59
N TRP A 6 23.48 7.48 -0.34
CA TRP A 6 22.36 8.20 -0.97
C TRP A 6 21.53 7.28 -1.86
N THR A 7 22.15 6.42 -2.67
CA THR A 7 21.46 5.44 -3.50
C THR A 7 20.60 4.52 -2.64
N LEU A 8 21.15 3.99 -1.54
CA LEU A 8 20.38 3.14 -0.63
C LEU A 8 19.22 3.91 0.02
N GLY A 9 19.45 5.15 0.46
CA GLY A 9 18.40 6.01 1.03
C GLY A 9 17.27 6.28 0.05
N ILE A 10 17.59 6.59 -1.21
CA ILE A 10 16.62 6.80 -2.28
C ILE A 10 15.84 5.52 -2.56
N LEU A 11 16.51 4.36 -2.63
CA LEU A 11 15.84 3.08 -2.86
C LEU A 11 14.82 2.76 -1.75
N ILE A 12 15.18 2.98 -0.49
CA ILE A 12 14.25 2.80 0.65
C ILE A 12 13.07 3.77 0.53
N LEU A 13 13.32 5.03 0.19
CA LEU A 13 12.26 6.02 0.00
C LEU A 13 11.31 5.64 -1.13
N CYS A 14 11.84 5.18 -2.27
CA CYS A 14 11.06 4.71 -3.40
C CYS A 14 10.23 3.46 -3.05
N ALA A 15 10.80 2.51 -2.32
CA ALA A 15 10.07 1.33 -1.85
C ALA A 15 8.91 1.74 -0.91
N TYR A 16 9.18 2.66 0.02
CA TYR A 16 8.16 3.19 0.92
C TYR A 16 7.04 3.94 0.18
N ALA A 17 7.40 4.82 -0.75
CA ALA A 17 6.44 5.53 -1.58
C ALA A 17 5.62 4.58 -2.46
N GLY A 18 6.25 3.51 -2.98
CA GLY A 18 5.57 2.45 -3.73
C GLY A 18 4.55 1.69 -2.90
N ILE A 19 4.89 1.33 -1.64
CA ILE A 19 3.94 0.71 -0.71
C ILE A 19 2.76 1.65 -0.44
N LEU A 20 3.01 2.94 -0.16
CA LEU A 20 1.93 3.90 0.05
C LEU A 20 1.05 4.05 -1.20
N ALA A 21 1.65 4.18 -2.39
CA ALA A 21 0.92 4.31 -3.64
C ALA A 21 0.12 3.06 -4.02
N TYR A 22 0.58 1.87 -3.62
CA TYR A 22 -0.17 0.62 -3.78
C TYR A 22 -1.30 0.50 -2.76
N SER A 23 -1.05 0.89 -1.51
CA SER A 23 -1.97 0.64 -0.41
C SER A 23 -3.04 1.70 -0.25
N LEU A 24 -2.75 2.97 -0.52
CA LEU A 24 -3.68 4.08 -0.31
C LEU A 24 -4.89 3.99 -1.26
N PRO A 25 -6.08 4.43 -0.80
CA PRO A 25 -7.26 4.39 -1.63
C PRO A 25 -7.12 5.39 -2.77
N SER A 26 -7.40 4.92 -3.97
CA SER A 26 -7.54 5.71 -5.20
C SER A 26 -8.98 5.62 -5.67
N ARG A 27 -9.43 6.65 -6.38
CA ARG A 27 -10.80 6.72 -6.89
C ARG A 27 -10.76 6.91 -8.39
N ASP A 28 -11.49 6.07 -9.11
CA ASP A 28 -11.68 6.18 -10.55
C ASP A 28 -13.16 6.42 -10.84
N ILE A 29 -13.45 7.18 -11.89
CA ILE A 29 -14.81 7.27 -12.45
C ILE A 29 -14.90 6.27 -13.59
N VAL A 30 -15.89 5.40 -13.52
CA VAL A 30 -16.12 4.35 -14.53
C VAL A 30 -17.61 4.07 -14.69
N ARG A 31 -17.97 3.43 -15.80
CA ARG A 31 -19.30 2.85 -16.02
C ARG A 31 -19.23 1.34 -15.82
N VAL A 32 -20.15 0.80 -15.02
CA VAL A 32 -20.21 -0.65 -14.75
C VAL A 32 -20.84 -1.38 -15.94
N LEU A 33 -20.11 -2.35 -16.48
CA LEU A 33 -20.55 -3.23 -17.57
C LEU A 33 -21.21 -4.48 -17.01
N ASP A 34 -20.52 -5.19 -16.11
CA ASP A 34 -21.02 -6.43 -15.52
C ASP A 34 -20.23 -6.82 -14.27
N THR A 35 -20.70 -7.85 -13.58
CA THR A 35 -19.96 -8.50 -12.49
C THR A 35 -19.84 -9.99 -12.76
N ASP A 36 -18.65 -10.56 -12.57
CA ASP A 36 -18.37 -11.98 -12.75
C ASP A 36 -17.74 -12.60 -11.51
N VAL A 37 -17.82 -13.92 -11.40
CA VAL A 37 -17.17 -14.71 -10.34
C VAL A 37 -16.19 -15.65 -11.00
N VAL A 38 -14.91 -15.45 -10.75
CA VAL A 38 -13.83 -16.25 -11.33
C VAL A 38 -13.21 -17.11 -10.24
N ARG A 39 -13.09 -18.41 -10.53
CA ARG A 39 -12.38 -19.34 -9.66
C ARG A 39 -10.88 -19.18 -9.86
N VAL A 40 -10.19 -18.71 -8.82
CA VAL A 40 -8.74 -18.54 -8.81
C VAL A 40 -8.13 -19.62 -7.93
N ALA A 41 -7.14 -20.33 -8.47
CA ALA A 41 -6.34 -21.28 -7.72
C ALA A 41 -5.00 -20.62 -7.37
N GLU A 42 -4.64 -20.67 -6.09
CA GLU A 42 -3.39 -20.16 -5.56
C GLU A 42 -2.65 -21.30 -4.86
N GLU A 43 -1.43 -21.57 -5.29
CA GLU A 43 -0.55 -22.49 -4.59
C GLU A 43 -0.04 -21.82 -3.31
N ARG A 44 -0.33 -22.43 -2.16
CA ARG A 44 0.17 -21.98 -0.86
C ARG A 44 0.99 -23.07 -0.21
N THR A 45 2.10 -22.68 0.40
CA THR A 45 2.87 -23.56 1.28
C THR A 45 2.21 -23.57 2.66
N ASP A 46 1.74 -24.73 3.09
CA ASP A 46 1.22 -24.96 4.44
C ASP A 46 2.35 -24.81 5.49
N PRO A 47 2.09 -24.56 6.78
CA PRO A 47 3.14 -24.47 7.81
C PRO A 47 4.02 -25.70 7.93
N GLN A 48 3.60 -26.83 7.36
CA GLN A 48 4.34 -28.10 7.29
C GLN A 48 5.23 -28.21 6.04
N GLY A 49 5.33 -27.15 5.22
CA GLY A 49 6.16 -27.10 4.02
C GLY A 49 5.57 -27.81 2.80
N LYS A 50 4.29 -28.23 2.86
CA LYS A 50 3.59 -28.88 1.74
C LYS A 50 2.91 -27.85 0.86
N GLU A 51 3.06 -27.97 -0.45
CA GLU A 51 2.29 -27.18 -1.41
C GLU A 51 0.84 -27.68 -1.46
N VAL A 52 -0.09 -26.77 -1.21
CA VAL A 52 -1.52 -27.01 -1.25
C VAL A 52 -2.13 -26.02 -2.22
N LEU A 53 -2.93 -26.54 -3.16
CA LEU A 53 -3.70 -25.72 -4.08
C LEU A 53 -4.95 -25.21 -3.35
N VAL A 54 -4.96 -23.92 -3.02
CA VAL A 54 -6.11 -23.26 -2.40
C VAL A 54 -6.92 -22.59 -3.51
N THR A 55 -8.14 -23.06 -3.69
CA THR A 55 -9.06 -22.47 -4.67
C THR A 55 -10.02 -21.53 -3.96
N ARG A 56 -10.21 -20.33 -4.51
CA ARG A 56 -11.20 -19.36 -4.03
C ARG A 56 -11.96 -18.75 -5.18
N ASP A 57 -13.21 -18.39 -4.92
CA ASP A 57 -14.03 -17.65 -5.85
C ASP A 57 -13.77 -16.16 -5.64
N GLN A 58 -13.38 -15.46 -6.70
CA GLN A 58 -13.07 -14.04 -6.71
C GLN A 58 -14.13 -13.30 -7.52
N MET A 59 -14.88 -12.43 -6.86
CA MET A 59 -15.80 -11.52 -7.55
C MET A 59 -15.00 -10.45 -8.29
N ARG A 60 -15.50 -10.06 -9.46
CA ARG A 60 -14.90 -9.03 -10.31
C ARG A 60 -15.98 -8.06 -10.78
N ILE A 61 -15.55 -6.83 -11.01
CA ILE A 61 -16.39 -5.76 -11.53
C ILE A 61 -15.74 -5.28 -12.83
N ASN A 62 -16.43 -5.53 -13.93
CA ASN A 62 -16.00 -5.15 -15.27
C ASN A 62 -16.55 -3.78 -15.58
N THR A 63 -15.67 -2.87 -15.97
CA THR A 63 -16.01 -1.46 -16.14
C THR A 63 -15.31 -0.87 -17.35
N ILE A 64 -15.75 0.31 -17.76
CA ILE A 64 -15.12 1.12 -18.80
C ILE A 64 -14.93 2.54 -18.30
N THR A 65 -13.77 3.14 -18.57
CA THR A 65 -13.50 4.55 -18.23
C THR A 65 -14.26 5.49 -19.18
N PRO A 66 -14.40 6.78 -18.82
CA PRO A 66 -14.89 7.81 -19.74
C PRO A 66 -14.17 7.83 -21.09
N ASP A 67 -12.87 7.54 -21.08
CA ASP A 67 -12.04 7.47 -22.29
C ASP A 67 -12.24 6.20 -23.13
N GLY A 68 -13.12 5.29 -22.72
CA GLY A 68 -13.43 4.06 -23.45
C GLY A 68 -12.47 2.88 -23.18
N HIS A 69 -11.64 2.95 -22.14
CA HIS A 69 -10.71 1.87 -21.79
C HIS A 69 -11.32 0.90 -20.79
N GLU A 70 -11.17 -0.41 -21.04
CA GLU A 70 -11.66 -1.44 -20.13
C GLU A 70 -10.82 -1.48 -18.85
N ARG A 71 -11.51 -1.54 -17.72
CA ARG A 71 -10.90 -1.67 -16.40
C ARG A 71 -11.65 -2.69 -15.58
N VAL A 72 -10.91 -3.58 -14.95
CA VAL A 72 -11.46 -4.66 -14.13
C VAL A 72 -10.92 -4.52 -12.72
N TYR A 73 -11.83 -4.55 -11.75
CA TYR A 73 -11.51 -4.57 -10.34
C TYR A 73 -11.81 -5.96 -9.80
N ARG A 74 -10.92 -6.49 -8.97
CA ARG A 74 -11.32 -7.60 -8.09
C ARG A 74 -12.13 -7.00 -6.94
N ASN A 75 -13.03 -7.79 -6.37
CA ASN A 75 -13.82 -7.42 -5.21
C ASN A 75 -13.70 -8.56 -4.19
N GLU A 76 -12.64 -8.49 -3.40
CA GLU A 76 -12.36 -9.44 -2.33
C GLU A 76 -12.50 -8.73 -0.97
N ASP A 77 -12.85 -9.50 0.06
CA ASP A 77 -12.78 -9.02 1.43
C ASP A 77 -11.33 -8.88 1.85
N THR A 78 -10.94 -7.65 2.17
CA THR A 78 -9.60 -7.39 2.70
C THR A 78 -9.44 -8.02 4.09
N GLY A 79 -10.56 -8.08 4.84
CA GLY A 79 -10.59 -8.59 6.19
C GLY A 79 -9.53 -7.95 7.07
N TRP A 80 -8.76 -8.79 7.79
CA TRP A 80 -7.67 -8.35 8.66
C TRP A 80 -6.33 -8.20 7.95
N SER A 81 -6.28 -8.45 6.64
CA SER A 81 -5.05 -8.34 5.85
C SER A 81 -4.69 -6.89 5.60
N PHE A 82 -3.43 -6.66 5.27
CA PHE A 82 -2.96 -5.35 4.81
C PHE A 82 -3.36 -5.11 3.34
N PRO A 83 -3.77 -3.89 2.94
CA PRO A 83 -4.01 -2.71 3.76
C PRO A 83 -5.22 -2.89 4.67
N TRP A 84 -5.13 -2.49 5.95
CA TRP A 84 -6.16 -2.77 6.98
C TRP A 84 -7.45 -1.95 6.80
N TYR A 85 -8.11 -2.09 5.66
CA TYR A 85 -9.41 -1.46 5.38
C TYR A 85 -10.58 -2.16 6.05
N LEU A 86 -10.37 -3.37 6.61
CA LEU A 86 -11.40 -4.11 7.34
C LEU A 86 -12.69 -4.27 6.51
N LYS A 87 -12.53 -4.52 5.22
CA LYS A 87 -13.63 -4.77 4.29
C LYS A 87 -14.13 -6.21 4.42
N PHE A 88 -15.43 -6.37 4.67
CA PHE A 88 -16.13 -7.66 4.84
C PHE A 88 -17.46 -7.72 4.06
N ASP A 89 -17.74 -6.74 3.21
CA ASP A 89 -19.01 -6.55 2.49
C ASP A 89 -18.86 -6.76 0.97
N SER A 90 -17.94 -7.63 0.52
CA SER A 90 -17.73 -7.91 -0.91
C SER A 90 -19.02 -8.27 -1.67
N ALA A 91 -19.89 -9.07 -1.07
CA ALA A 91 -21.18 -9.43 -1.68
C ALA A 91 -22.09 -8.20 -1.87
N ASP A 92 -22.13 -7.28 -0.89
CA ASP A 92 -22.95 -6.07 -0.97
C ASP A 92 -22.40 -5.10 -2.02
N VAL A 93 -21.07 -4.95 -2.10
CA VAL A 93 -20.41 -4.18 -3.17
C VAL A 93 -20.75 -4.77 -4.54
N ALA A 94 -20.76 -6.11 -4.69
CA ALA A 94 -21.13 -6.76 -5.94
C ALA A 94 -22.60 -6.46 -6.32
N ALA A 95 -23.52 -6.53 -5.33
CA ALA A 95 -24.92 -6.19 -5.54
C ALA A 95 -25.09 -4.70 -5.93
N ARG A 96 -24.35 -3.78 -5.28
CA ARG A 96 -24.32 -2.35 -5.65
C ARG A 96 -23.84 -2.16 -7.09
N ALA A 97 -22.78 -2.85 -7.50
CA ALA A 97 -22.27 -2.80 -8.87
C ALA A 97 -23.33 -3.24 -9.90
N GLN A 98 -23.99 -4.37 -9.66
CA GLN A 98 -25.05 -4.88 -10.53
C GLN A 98 -26.21 -3.88 -10.67
N ASN A 99 -26.63 -3.27 -9.56
CA ASN A 99 -27.67 -2.25 -9.57
C ASN A 99 -27.28 -0.99 -10.38
N LEU A 100 -25.98 -0.70 -10.49
CA LEU A 100 -25.43 0.46 -11.20
C LEU A 100 -25.07 0.19 -12.68
N LYS A 101 -25.24 -1.04 -13.17
CA LYS A 101 -24.97 -1.44 -14.56
C LYS A 101 -25.72 -0.56 -15.57
N SER A 102 -25.02 -0.04 -16.56
CA SER A 102 -25.62 0.85 -17.57
C SER A 102 -25.01 0.65 -18.95
N THR A 103 -25.76 1.06 -19.99
CA THR A 103 -25.32 0.99 -21.38
C THR A 103 -24.60 2.27 -21.78
N GLU A 104 -24.05 2.29 -22.98
CA GLU A 104 -23.45 3.50 -23.56
C GLU A 104 -24.51 4.56 -23.88
N ASP A 105 -25.73 4.15 -24.26
CA ASP A 105 -26.84 5.06 -24.59
C ASP A 105 -27.45 5.76 -23.37
N ASP A 106 -27.40 5.15 -22.18
CA ASP A 106 -27.87 5.71 -20.91
C ASP A 106 -26.82 5.49 -19.80
N PRO A 107 -25.68 6.19 -19.84
CA PRO A 107 -24.55 5.90 -18.99
C PRO A 107 -24.77 6.37 -17.54
N ARG A 108 -24.52 5.47 -16.59
CA ARG A 108 -24.45 5.78 -15.16
C ARG A 108 -23.00 5.68 -14.71
N TRP A 109 -22.42 6.83 -14.41
CA TRP A 109 -21.05 6.94 -13.91
C TRP A 109 -20.99 6.63 -12.41
N VAL A 110 -19.92 5.92 -12.03
CA VAL A 110 -19.71 5.38 -10.69
C VAL A 110 -18.29 5.69 -10.27
N ILE A 111 -18.11 6.18 -9.06
CA ILE A 111 -16.83 6.31 -8.40
C ILE A 111 -16.50 4.96 -7.77
N VAL A 112 -15.43 4.33 -8.24
CA VAL A 112 -14.87 3.11 -7.64
C VAL A 112 -13.73 3.53 -6.74
N THR A 113 -13.89 3.35 -5.43
CA THR A 113 -12.77 3.44 -4.49
C THR A 113 -12.04 2.11 -4.48
N HIS A 114 -10.74 2.11 -4.75
CA HIS A 114 -9.93 0.89 -4.83
C HIS A 114 -8.53 1.09 -4.26
N TYR A 115 -7.82 0.01 -3.98
CA TYR A 115 -6.37 0.02 -3.77
C TYR A 115 -5.67 -0.97 -4.70
N GLY A 116 -4.36 -0.83 -4.81
CA GLY A 116 -3.53 -1.65 -5.67
C GLY A 116 -3.47 -1.14 -7.11
N TRP A 117 -2.57 -1.75 -7.88
CA TRP A 117 -2.31 -1.37 -9.26
C TRP A 117 -2.95 -2.34 -10.25
N ARG A 118 -3.30 -1.82 -11.42
CA ARG A 118 -3.65 -2.62 -12.59
C ARG A 118 -2.35 -2.95 -13.35
N MET A 119 -1.96 -4.22 -13.37
CA MET A 119 -0.83 -4.71 -14.19
C MET A 119 -1.27 -5.90 -15.04
N PRO A 120 -1.53 -5.71 -16.35
CA PRO A 120 -1.98 -6.78 -17.24
C PRO A 120 -1.03 -7.97 -17.32
N TYR A 121 0.28 -7.74 -17.41
CA TYR A 121 1.29 -8.80 -17.52
C TYR A 121 1.31 -9.77 -16.34
N PHE A 122 0.90 -9.32 -15.15
CA PHE A 122 0.87 -10.15 -13.94
C PHE A 122 -0.54 -10.55 -13.54
N SER A 123 -1.55 -10.26 -14.37
CA SER A 123 -2.96 -10.44 -14.01
C SER A 123 -3.32 -9.80 -12.67
N TRP A 124 -2.69 -8.66 -12.35
CA TRP A 124 -3.01 -7.91 -11.14
C TRP A 124 -4.14 -6.94 -11.41
N PHE A 125 -5.17 -7.09 -10.60
CA PHE A 125 -6.34 -6.23 -10.60
C PHE A 125 -6.36 -5.42 -9.30
N PRO A 126 -6.66 -4.11 -9.35
CA PRO A 126 -6.95 -3.34 -8.15
C PRO A 126 -8.15 -3.94 -7.41
N ASN A 127 -8.15 -3.86 -6.07
CA ASN A 127 -9.27 -4.34 -5.24
C ASN A 127 -10.24 -3.19 -4.97
N ALA A 128 -11.49 -3.34 -5.42
CA ALA A 128 -12.56 -2.41 -5.12
C ALA A 128 -12.91 -2.50 -3.63
N VAL A 129 -12.93 -1.34 -3.00
CA VAL A 129 -13.31 -1.14 -1.60
C VAL A 129 -14.76 -0.70 -1.53
N ASP A 130 -15.15 0.27 -2.36
CA ASP A 130 -16.50 0.82 -2.34
C ASP A 130 -16.93 1.39 -3.70
N LEU A 131 -18.24 1.59 -3.86
CA LEU A 131 -18.90 2.07 -5.06
C LEU A 131 -19.94 3.14 -4.74
N GLU A 132 -19.78 4.30 -5.34
CA GLU A 132 -20.69 5.43 -5.18
C GLU A 132 -21.12 5.98 -6.54
N ARG A 133 -22.31 6.56 -6.64
CA ARG A 133 -22.76 7.18 -7.89
C ARG A 133 -21.99 8.49 -8.11
N ALA A 134 -21.43 8.65 -9.30
CA ALA A 134 -20.82 9.90 -9.72
C ALA A 134 -21.88 10.89 -10.23
N GLU A 135 -21.59 12.18 -10.13
CA GLU A 135 -22.38 13.24 -10.76
C GLU A 135 -22.24 13.21 -12.29
N GLY A 136 -21.08 12.77 -12.79
CA GLY A 136 -20.77 12.67 -14.22
C GLY A 136 -19.39 12.07 -14.48
N PRO A 137 -18.97 11.99 -15.75
CA PRO A 137 -17.65 11.44 -16.13
C PRO A 137 -16.48 12.32 -15.69
N ASP A 138 -16.69 13.64 -15.62
CA ASP A 138 -15.65 14.65 -15.37
C ASP A 138 -15.63 15.17 -13.92
N GLN A 139 -16.26 14.44 -12.99
CA GLN A 139 -16.32 14.86 -11.59
C GLN A 139 -14.92 14.91 -10.98
N GLU A 140 -14.58 16.05 -10.35
CA GLU A 140 -13.28 16.18 -9.69
C GLU A 140 -13.21 15.35 -8.39
N LEU A 141 -12.17 14.51 -8.28
CA LEU A 141 -11.99 13.60 -7.15
C LEU A 141 -10.79 13.98 -6.28
N THR A 142 -10.92 15.03 -5.48
CA THR A 142 -9.84 15.46 -4.56
C THR A 142 -9.55 14.41 -3.46
N PRO A 143 -8.33 13.84 -3.37
CA PRO A 143 -8.02 12.71 -2.49
C PRO A 143 -7.74 13.17 -1.04
N TRP A 144 -8.75 13.76 -0.40
CA TRP A 144 -8.63 14.33 0.95
C TRP A 144 -8.09 13.36 1.98
N PHE A 145 -8.56 12.11 1.97
CA PHE A 145 -8.05 11.06 2.87
C PHE A 145 -6.53 10.88 2.72
N ASN A 146 -6.02 10.77 1.49
CA ASN A 146 -4.60 10.58 1.23
C ASN A 146 -3.78 11.78 1.68
N ILE A 147 -4.27 13.00 1.41
CA ILE A 147 -3.59 14.24 1.83
C ILE A 147 -3.45 14.28 3.35
N VAL A 148 -4.56 14.07 4.07
CA VAL A 148 -4.58 14.09 5.54
C VAL A 148 -3.70 12.97 6.10
N PHE A 149 -3.87 11.74 5.60
CA PHE A 149 -3.14 10.57 6.07
C PHE A 149 -1.63 10.74 5.88
N VAL A 150 -1.17 11.11 4.68
CA VAL A 150 0.26 11.32 4.39
C VAL A 150 0.83 12.47 5.20
N THR A 151 0.07 13.55 5.38
CA THR A 151 0.50 14.69 6.22
C THR A 151 0.71 14.25 7.67
N VAL A 152 -0.29 13.58 8.27
CA VAL A 152 -0.21 13.08 9.65
C VAL A 152 0.92 12.06 9.80
N LEU A 153 1.04 11.13 8.87
CA LEU A 153 2.08 10.11 8.87
C LEU A 153 3.49 10.72 8.81
N THR A 154 3.68 11.74 7.97
CA THR A 154 4.94 12.47 7.86
C THR A 154 5.28 13.19 9.15
N LEU A 155 4.32 13.90 9.75
CA LEU A 155 4.51 14.58 11.03
C LEU A 155 4.82 13.59 12.17
N ALA A 156 4.15 12.44 12.18
CA ALA A 156 4.40 11.38 13.15
C ALA A 156 5.81 10.80 12.99
N LEU A 157 6.26 10.50 11.76
CA LEU A 157 7.61 10.02 11.49
C LEU A 157 8.69 11.04 11.90
N ILE A 158 8.49 12.33 11.61
CA ILE A 158 9.41 13.40 12.04
C ILE A 158 9.47 13.47 13.57
N THR A 159 8.31 13.38 14.24
CA THR A 159 8.22 13.43 15.70
C THR A 159 8.92 12.24 16.34
N LEU A 160 8.64 11.03 15.86
CA LEU A 160 9.29 9.80 16.31
C LEU A 160 10.80 9.84 16.06
N TRP A 161 11.23 10.33 14.90
CA TRP A 161 12.65 10.49 14.59
C TRP A 161 13.32 11.47 15.57
N ARG A 162 12.70 12.62 15.86
CA ARG A 162 13.23 13.58 16.85
C ARG A 162 13.28 12.99 18.26
N LEU A 163 12.25 12.28 18.69
CA LEU A 163 12.23 11.60 19.98
C LEU A 163 13.32 10.52 20.05
N ALA A 164 13.49 9.73 19.00
CA ALA A 164 14.56 8.75 18.90
C ALA A 164 15.93 9.43 18.99
N GLN A 165 16.17 10.52 18.25
CA GLN A 165 17.42 11.30 18.33
C GLN A 165 17.67 11.84 19.74
N MET A 166 16.67 12.41 20.40
CA MET A 166 16.80 12.91 21.78
C MET A 166 17.11 11.79 22.77
N THR A 167 16.50 10.62 22.60
CA THR A 167 16.69 9.47 23.48
C THR A 167 18.05 8.80 23.24
N PHE A 168 18.46 8.69 21.98
CA PHE A 168 19.77 8.16 21.57
C PHE A 168 20.89 9.04 22.10
N ARG A 169 20.79 10.37 21.96
CA ARG A 169 21.78 11.30 22.54
C ARG A 169 21.89 11.22 24.06
N ARG A 170 20.80 10.93 24.76
CA ARG A 170 20.80 10.84 26.23
C ARG A 170 21.36 9.53 26.76
N LYS A 171 21.24 8.43 26.01
CA LYS A 171 21.56 7.08 26.50
C LYS A 171 22.75 6.43 25.80
N VAL A 172 22.96 6.73 24.52
CA VAL A 172 23.96 6.07 23.69
C VAL A 172 25.24 6.90 23.61
N ASP A 173 25.16 8.22 23.41
CA ASP A 173 26.34 9.08 23.38
C ASP A 173 27.26 8.88 24.62
N PRO A 174 26.77 8.87 25.89
CA PRO A 174 27.65 8.65 27.05
C PRO A 174 28.30 7.26 27.07
N VAL A 175 27.61 6.22 26.56
CA VAL A 175 28.15 4.86 26.49
C VAL A 175 29.20 4.74 25.37
N ILE A 176 28.97 5.41 24.23
CA ILE A 176 29.93 5.49 23.13
C ILE A 176 31.18 6.24 23.58
N ASP A 177 31.01 7.37 24.28
CA ASP A 177 32.11 8.17 24.84
C ASP A 177 32.94 7.36 25.86
N GLU A 178 32.28 6.60 26.75
CA GLU A 178 32.96 5.72 27.72
C GLU A 178 33.75 4.59 27.02
N ILE A 179 33.19 3.98 25.98
CA ILE A 179 33.87 2.97 25.16
C ILE A 179 35.08 3.58 24.44
N GLU A 180 34.95 4.79 23.89
CA GLU A 180 36.05 5.50 23.25
C GLU A 180 37.16 5.87 24.24
N GLU A 181 36.80 6.29 25.45
CA GLU A 181 37.75 6.60 26.52
C GLU A 181 38.52 5.34 26.96
N GLN A 182 37.82 4.23 27.22
CA GLN A 182 38.46 2.95 27.54
C GLN A 182 39.39 2.48 26.42
N ARG A 183 38.95 2.56 25.17
CA ARG A 183 39.73 2.16 24.00
C ARG A 183 40.95 3.07 23.82
N GLY A 184 40.83 4.36 24.10
CA GLY A 184 41.92 5.33 24.14
C GLY A 184 42.92 5.06 25.27
N ALA A 185 42.45 4.68 26.46
CA ALA A 185 43.28 4.29 27.61
C ALA A 185 44.10 3.03 27.31
N LEU A 186 43.45 1.98 26.78
CA LEU A 186 44.11 0.77 26.28
C LEU A 186 45.19 1.13 25.24
N ARG A 187 44.90 1.98 24.26
CA ARG A 187 45.85 2.38 23.22
C ARG A 187 47.03 3.20 23.74
N ARG A 188 46.88 3.88 24.87
CA ARG A 188 47.98 4.58 25.57
C ARG A 188 48.83 3.60 26.38
N PHE A 189 48.20 2.68 27.10
CA PHE A 189 48.87 1.62 27.84
C PHE A 189 49.80 0.77 26.94
N TRP A 190 49.27 0.28 25.82
CA TRP A 190 50.05 -0.50 24.85
C TRP A 190 51.22 0.27 24.22
N ARG A 191 51.08 1.59 24.02
CA ARG A 191 52.17 2.45 23.51
C ARG A 191 53.26 2.72 24.56
N GLY A 192 52.91 2.74 25.84
CA GLY A 192 53.86 2.87 26.94
C GLY A 192 54.71 1.62 27.16
N LEU A 193 54.19 0.44 26.82
CA LEU A 193 54.87 -0.86 26.92
C LEU A 193 55.92 -1.10 25.82
N TRP A 194 55.91 -0.30 24.76
CA TRP A 194 56.81 -0.40 23.61
C TRP A 194 57.89 0.70 23.60
N ARG A 195 58.12 1.34 24.74
CA ARG A 195 59.21 2.28 25.02
C ARG A 195 60.08 1.74 26.14
#